data_AF-A0A222P0F4-F1
#
_entry.id   AF-A0A222P0F4-F1
#
_cell.length_a   1.000
_cell.length_b   1.000
_cell.length_c   1.000
_cell.angle_alpha   90.00
_cell.angle_beta   90.00
_cell.angle_gamma   90.00
#
_symmetry.space_group_name_H-M   'P 1'
#
loop_
_entity.id
_entity.type
_entity.pdbx_description
1 polymer ?
#
loop_
_entity_poly.entity_id
_entity_poly.type
_entity_poly.pdbx_seq_one_letter_code
_entity_poly.pdbx_strand_id
1 'polypeptide(L)'
;MKQTQKTPHNYFARFAKIISDAVGTVWSFLLALLAIVIWTITGPLFHFSDTWQLIINTGTTIITFLMVFLIQHTQNRDTVILNLKLDELIKSHRAANNQSIDLNKLTDEELIALEKEYKKICRKKTGA
;
A
#
# COMPACT_ATOMS: atom_id res chain seq x y z
N MET A 1 -12.45 24.12 22.13
CA MET A 1 -13.27 22.89 22.03
C MET A 1 -12.98 22.25 20.67
N LYS A 2 -12.13 21.20 20.60
CA LYS A 2 -11.87 20.49 19.34
C LYS A 2 -12.95 19.43 19.15
N GLN A 3 -13.85 19.67 18.20
CA GLN A 3 -14.86 18.70 17.77
C GLN A 3 -14.13 17.46 17.24
N THR A 4 -14.19 16.36 17.99
CA THR A 4 -13.79 15.03 17.54
C THR A 4 -14.77 14.56 16.48
N GLN A 5 -14.46 14.89 15.22
CA GLN A 5 -15.12 14.31 14.05
C GLN A 5 -14.91 12.79 14.09
N LYS A 6 -15.95 12.04 14.48
CA LYS A 6 -16.04 10.61 14.25
C LYS A 6 -16.19 10.41 12.74
N THR A 7 -15.07 10.33 12.03
CA THR A 7 -15.07 9.96 10.61
C THR A 7 -15.39 8.47 10.48
N PRO A 8 -16.27 8.06 9.54
CA PRO A 8 -16.58 6.64 9.29
C PRO A 8 -15.36 5.82 8.84
N HIS A 9 -14.25 6.49 8.53
CA HIS A 9 -12.98 5.91 8.11
C HIS A 9 -12.33 5.00 9.16
N ASN A 10 -12.57 5.25 10.46
CA ASN A 10 -11.94 4.47 11.54
C ASN A 10 -12.41 3.01 11.60
N TYR A 11 -13.66 2.70 11.22
CA TYR A 11 -14.15 1.33 11.27
C TYR A 11 -13.64 0.48 10.11
N PHE A 12 -13.70 1.02 8.89
CA PHE A 12 -13.14 0.35 7.71
C PHE A 12 -11.62 0.17 7.86
N ALA A 13 -10.89 1.20 8.28
CA ALA A 13 -9.44 1.10 8.47
C ALA A 13 -9.08 0.09 9.57
N ARG A 14 -9.85 0.02 10.67
CA ARG A 14 -9.63 -0.96 11.73
C ARG A 14 -9.95 -2.39 11.28
N PHE A 15 -11.04 -2.58 10.54
CA PHE A 15 -11.40 -3.86 9.95
C PHE A 15 -10.37 -4.34 8.92
N ALA A 16 -9.99 -3.46 7.99
CA ALA A 16 -8.96 -3.71 6.98
C ALA A 16 -7.62 -4.08 7.62
N LYS A 17 -7.25 -3.41 8.72
CA LYS A 17 -6.04 -3.72 9.49
C LYS A 17 -6.15 -5.09 10.16
N ILE A 18 -7.26 -5.39 10.85
CA ILE A 18 -7.46 -6.70 11.49
C ILE A 18 -7.39 -7.83 10.45
N ILE A 19 -8.00 -7.64 9.28
CA ILE A 19 -7.94 -8.63 8.20
C ILE A 19 -6.53 -8.74 7.62
N SER A 20 -5.84 -7.62 7.33
CA SER A 20 -4.46 -7.67 6.82
C SER A 20 -3.51 -8.34 7.81
N ASP A 21 -3.62 -7.98 9.09
CA ASP A 21 -2.80 -8.57 10.16
C ASP A 21 -3.10 -10.07 10.29
N ALA A 22 -4.36 -10.49 10.21
CA ALA A 22 -4.74 -11.90 10.26
C ALA A 22 -4.23 -12.68 9.03
N VAL A 23 -4.53 -12.21 7.82
CA VAL A 23 -4.20 -12.88 6.55
C VAL A 23 -2.68 -12.90 6.30
N GLY A 24 -1.93 -11.93 6.83
CA GLY A 24 -0.47 -11.85 6.70
C GLY A 24 0.32 -12.80 7.60
N THR A 25 -0.32 -13.57 8.50
CA THR A 25 0.39 -14.52 9.36
C THR A 25 0.73 -15.84 8.66
N VAL A 26 1.82 -16.48 9.10
CA VAL A 26 2.23 -17.82 8.66
C VAL A 26 1.12 -18.86 8.89
N TRP A 27 0.37 -18.73 9.98
CA TRP A 27 -0.76 -19.61 10.30
C TRP A 27 -1.91 -19.48 9.28
N SER A 28 -2.20 -18.28 8.79
CA SER A 28 -3.20 -18.08 7.73
C SER A 28 -2.78 -18.72 6.42
N PHE A 29 -1.49 -18.67 6.08
CA PHE A 29 -0.96 -19.39 4.91
C PHE A 29 -1.12 -20.90 5.04
N LEU A 30 -0.78 -21.48 6.21
CA LEU A 30 -0.95 -22.91 6.46
C LEU A 30 -2.43 -23.34 6.40
N LEU A 31 -3.34 -22.53 6.95
CA LEU A 31 -4.79 -22.78 6.87
C LEU A 31 -5.29 -22.72 5.42
N ALA A 32 -4.84 -21.74 4.63
CA ALA A 32 -5.20 -21.65 3.22
C ALA A 32 -4.70 -22.86 2.42
N LEU A 33 -3.47 -23.32 2.70
CA LEU A 33 -2.90 -24.50 2.07
C LEU A 33 -3.67 -25.78 2.45
N LEU A 34 -4.03 -25.93 3.73
CA LEU A 34 -4.87 -27.03 4.20
C LEU A 34 -6.25 -27.02 3.50
N ALA A 35 -6.86 -25.85 3.35
CA ALA A 35 -8.15 -25.70 2.65
C ALA A 35 -8.06 -26.15 1.18
N ILE A 36 -6.96 -25.82 0.48
CA ILE A 36 -6.70 -26.28 -0.91
C ILE A 36 -6.53 -27.81 -0.96
N VAL A 37 -5.81 -28.38 0.01
CA VAL A 37 -5.62 -29.84 0.09
C VAL A 37 -6.96 -30.55 0.33
N ILE A 38 -7.77 -30.08 1.27
CA ILE A 38 -9.11 -30.62 1.55
C ILE A 38 -9.99 -30.52 0.30
N TRP A 39 -10.00 -29.37 -0.37
CA TRP A 39 -10.75 -29.17 -1.61
C TRP A 39 -10.32 -30.14 -2.72
N THR A 40 -9.02 -30.39 -2.85
CA THR A 40 -8.46 -31.32 -3.85
C THR A 40 -8.85 -32.77 -3.55
N ILE A 41 -8.80 -33.19 -2.28
CA ILE A 41 -9.17 -34.55 -1.84
C ILE A 41 -10.67 -34.80 -1.97
N THR A 42 -11.49 -33.76 -1.77
CA THR A 42 -12.96 -33.85 -1.91
C THR A 42 -13.42 -33.74 -3.36
N GLY A 43 -12.61 -33.17 -4.26
CA GLY A 43 -12.91 -33.06 -5.70
C GLY A 43 -13.33 -34.37 -6.40
N PRO A 44 -12.62 -35.50 -6.21
CA PRO A 44 -13.00 -36.80 -6.76
C PRO A 44 -14.41 -37.27 -6.38
N LEU A 45 -14.89 -36.95 -5.17
CA LEU A 45 -16.25 -37.30 -4.73
C LEU A 45 -17.32 -36.56 -5.54
N PHE A 46 -17.00 -35.37 -6.03
CA PHE A 46 -17.88 -34.53 -6.85
C PHE A 46 -17.54 -34.61 -8.35
N HIS A 47 -16.71 -35.58 -8.75
CA HIS A 47 -16.22 -35.76 -10.13
C HIS A 47 -15.60 -34.49 -10.74
N PHE A 48 -15.06 -33.59 -9.90
CA PHE A 48 -14.63 -32.26 -10.32
C PHE A 48 -15.69 -31.53 -11.18
N SER A 49 -16.96 -31.62 -10.80
CA SER A 49 -18.07 -31.01 -11.54
C SER A 49 -17.89 -29.50 -11.78
N ASP A 50 -18.57 -28.98 -12.79
CA ASP A 50 -18.55 -27.55 -13.12
C ASP A 50 -18.98 -26.69 -11.92
N THR A 51 -19.98 -27.12 -11.16
CA THR A 51 -20.42 -26.43 -9.93
C THR A 51 -19.33 -26.44 -8.86
N TRP A 52 -18.61 -27.56 -8.70
CA TRP A 52 -17.54 -27.70 -7.72
C TRP A 52 -16.36 -26.76 -8.02
N GLN A 53 -15.97 -26.66 -9.29
CA GLN A 53 -14.92 -25.75 -9.74
C GLN A 53 -15.37 -24.28 -9.68
N LEU A 54 -16.62 -24.01 -10.08
CA LEU A 54 -17.19 -22.66 -10.08
C LEU A 54 -17.16 -22.04 -8.69
N ILE A 55 -17.52 -22.80 -7.64
CA ILE A 55 -17.54 -22.28 -6.27
C ILE A 55 -16.16 -21.77 -5.83
N ILE A 56 -15.09 -22.54 -6.07
CA ILE A 56 -13.73 -22.12 -5.70
C ILE A 56 -13.25 -20.96 -6.57
N ASN A 57 -13.50 -21.01 -7.88
CA ASN A 57 -13.05 -19.97 -8.79
C ASN A 57 -13.74 -18.63 -8.49
N THR A 58 -15.07 -18.64 -8.37
CA THR A 58 -15.86 -17.44 -8.03
C THR A 58 -15.52 -16.93 -6.64
N GLY A 59 -15.39 -17.81 -5.64
CA GLY A 59 -15.03 -17.41 -4.28
C GLY A 59 -13.64 -16.77 -4.20
N THR A 60 -12.64 -17.41 -4.81
CA THR A 60 -11.25 -16.90 -4.83
C THR A 60 -11.17 -15.56 -5.56
N THR A 61 -11.91 -15.39 -6.65
CA THR A 61 -11.95 -14.13 -7.40
C THR A 61 -12.49 -12.98 -6.55
N ILE A 62 -13.59 -13.19 -5.82
CA ILE A 62 -14.17 -12.19 -4.91
C ILE A 62 -13.17 -11.83 -3.80
N ILE A 63 -12.56 -12.84 -3.17
CA ILE A 63 -11.57 -12.63 -2.09
C ILE A 63 -10.38 -11.85 -2.63
N THR A 64 -9.86 -12.21 -3.80
CA THR A 64 -8.72 -11.55 -4.44
C THR A 64 -9.06 -10.09 -4.75
N PHE A 65 -10.24 -9.83 -5.31
CA PHE A 65 -10.70 -8.47 -5.61
C PHE A 65 -10.74 -7.61 -4.34
N LEU A 66 -11.32 -8.13 -3.26
CA LEU A 66 -11.32 -7.44 -1.96
C LEU A 66 -9.91 -7.23 -1.41
N MET A 67 -9.03 -8.22 -1.57
CA MET A 67 -7.64 -8.14 -1.09
C MET A 67 -6.85 -7.05 -1.82
N VAL A 68 -7.08 -6.83 -3.12
CA VAL A 68 -6.47 -5.71 -3.85
C VAL A 68 -6.82 -4.37 -3.20
N PHE A 69 -8.08 -4.12 -2.86
CA PHE A 69 -8.48 -2.88 -2.16
C PHE A 69 -7.85 -2.76 -0.77
N LEU A 70 -7.78 -3.86 -0.03
CA LEU A 70 -7.16 -3.88 1.30
C LEU A 70 -5.66 -3.58 1.24
N ILE A 71 -4.97 -4.18 0.27
CA ILE A 71 -3.55 -3.95 0.01
C ILE A 71 -3.35 -2.49 -0.40
N GLN A 72 -4.13 -1.97 -1.35
CA GLN A 72 -4.05 -0.57 -1.79
C GLN A 72 -4.28 0.41 -0.64
N HIS A 73 -5.26 0.17 0.22
CA HIS A 73 -5.52 1.01 1.40
C HIS A 73 -4.33 1.01 2.37
N THR A 74 -3.76 -0.16 2.64
CA THR A 74 -2.62 -0.31 3.55
C THR A 74 -1.37 0.33 2.95
N GLN A 75 -1.08 0.05 1.68
CA GLN A 75 0.07 0.62 0.94
C GLN A 75 -0.01 2.14 0.80
N ASN A 76 -1.19 2.69 0.53
CA ASN A 76 -1.37 4.14 0.44
C ASN A 76 -1.04 4.82 1.78
N ARG A 77 -1.51 4.25 2.89
CA ARG A 77 -1.21 4.76 4.24
C ARG A 77 0.28 4.66 4.57
N ASP A 78 0.92 3.53 4.27
CA ASP A 78 2.34 3.33 4.54
C ASP A 78 3.22 4.27 3.71
N THR A 79 2.83 4.56 2.47
CA THR A 79 3.51 5.53 1.60
C THR A 79 3.49 6.94 2.21
N VAL A 80 2.35 7.38 2.75
CA VAL A 80 2.26 8.67 3.44
C VAL A 80 3.16 8.73 4.68
N ILE A 81 3.18 7.66 5.47
CA ILE A 81 4.03 7.57 6.67
C ILE A 81 5.51 7.62 6.30
N LEU A 82 5.91 6.91 5.24
CA LEU A 82 7.29 6.93 4.74
C LEU A 82 7.73 8.33 4.32
N ASN A 83 6.89 9.05 3.56
CA ASN A 83 7.18 10.44 3.17
C ASN A 83 7.35 11.35 4.40
N LEU A 84 6.46 11.27 5.39
CA LEU A 84 6.58 12.08 6.62
C LEU A 84 7.87 11.79 7.40
N LYS A 85 8.28 10.53 7.50
CA LYS A 85 9.55 10.15 8.14
C LYS A 85 10.76 10.69 7.38
N LEU A 86 10.73 10.65 6.04
CA LEU A 86 11.78 11.21 5.20
C LEU A 86 11.84 12.74 5.36
N ASP A 87 10.69 13.42 5.39
CA ASP A 87 10.61 14.86 5.62
C ASP A 87 11.20 15.24 6.99
N GLU A 88 10.91 14.45 8.03
CA GLU A 88 11.47 14.66 9.37
C GLU A 88 12.99 14.45 9.39
N LEU A 89 13.50 13.39 8.74
CA LEU A 89 14.94 13.15 8.61
C LEU A 89 15.64 14.29 7.85
N ILE A 90 15.09 14.70 6.70
CA ILE A 90 15.61 15.82 5.91
C ILE A 90 15.62 17.10 6.74
N LYS A 91 14.54 17.37 7.48
CA LYS A 91 14.45 18.55 8.36
C LYS A 91 15.46 18.50 9.51
N SER A 92 15.67 17.34 10.12
CA SER A 92 16.66 17.16 11.20
C SER A 92 18.11 17.36 10.72
N HIS A 93 18.40 17.05 9.46
CA HIS A 93 19.70 17.28 8.83
C HIS A 93 19.86 18.69 8.25
N ARG A 94 18.74 19.40 7.99
CA ARG A 94 18.68 20.75 7.40
C ARG A 94 18.62 21.90 8.42
N ALA A 95 18.98 21.69 9.69
CA ALA A 95 19.19 22.82 10.62
C ALA A 95 20.25 23.85 10.14
N ALA A 96 20.93 23.61 8.99
CA ALA A 96 21.92 24.49 8.39
C ALA A 96 21.51 25.21 7.08
N ASN A 97 20.31 25.04 6.49
CA ASN A 97 19.93 25.88 5.33
C ASN A 97 18.41 26.02 5.11
N ASN A 98 17.92 27.26 5.15
CA ASN A 98 16.52 27.67 5.30
C ASN A 98 15.63 27.49 4.04
N GLN A 99 15.99 26.60 3.11
CA GLN A 99 15.23 26.32 1.88
C GLN A 99 15.06 24.81 1.70
N SER A 100 14.19 24.19 2.49
CA SER A 100 13.71 22.82 2.25
C SER A 100 12.64 22.83 1.16
N ILE A 101 13.03 22.51 -0.07
CA ILE A 101 12.09 22.28 -1.18
C ILE A 101 11.45 20.91 -0.98
N ASP A 102 10.17 20.89 -0.64
CA ASP A 102 9.35 19.69 -0.49
C ASP A 102 8.88 19.23 -1.88
N LEU A 103 9.68 18.38 -2.52
CA LEU A 103 9.46 17.87 -3.88
C LEU A 103 8.11 17.16 -4.05
N ASN A 104 7.51 16.64 -2.97
CA ASN A 104 6.24 15.92 -3.01
C ASN A 104 5.03 16.85 -3.16
N LYS A 105 5.20 18.16 -2.90
CA LYS A 105 4.13 19.16 -3.02
C LYS A 105 4.18 19.97 -4.30
N LEU A 106 5.25 19.82 -5.08
CA LEU A 106 5.37 20.51 -6.37
C LEU A 106 4.45 19.84 -7.38
N THR A 107 3.79 20.66 -8.19
CA THR A 107 3.14 20.18 -9.41
C THR A 107 4.19 19.65 -10.40
N ASP A 108 3.79 18.78 -11.33
CA ASP A 108 4.71 18.22 -12.32
C ASP A 108 5.45 19.31 -13.12
N GLU A 109 4.77 20.42 -13.40
CA GLU A 109 5.33 21.60 -14.09
C GLU A 109 6.42 22.29 -13.26
N GLU A 110 6.18 22.46 -11.96
CA GLU A 110 7.15 23.02 -11.02
C GLU A 110 8.35 22.09 -10.81
N LEU A 111 8.12 20.77 -10.82
CA LEU A 111 9.17 19.75 -10.69
C LEU A 111 10.12 19.80 -11.90
N ILE A 112 9.57 19.91 -13.11
CA ILE A 112 10.33 20.05 -14.36
C ILE A 112 11.11 21.38 -14.37
N ALA A 113 10.49 22.47 -13.91
CA ALA A 113 11.15 23.77 -13.81
C ALA A 113 12.36 23.71 -12.84
N LEU A 114 12.18 23.05 -11.70
CA LEU A 114 13.23 22.87 -10.70
C LEU A 114 14.37 21.98 -11.19
N GLU A 115 14.07 20.86 -11.85
CA GLU A 115 15.08 19.98 -12.46
C GLU A 115 15.93 20.75 -13.49
N LYS A 116 15.29 21.59 -14.30
CA LYS A 116 15.94 22.43 -15.31
C LYS A 116 16.86 23.47 -14.67
N GLU A 117 16.49 24.02 -13.53
CA GLU A 117 17.32 24.96 -12.76
C GLU A 117 18.53 24.25 -12.12
N TYR A 118 18.32 23.11 -11.46
CA TYR A 118 19.41 22.30 -10.88
C TYR A 118 20.42 21.83 -11.93
N LYS A 119 19.96 21.36 -13.11
CA LYS A 119 20.84 20.99 -14.22
C LYS A 119 21.72 22.15 -14.68
N LYS A 120 21.21 23.39 -14.68
CA LYS A 120 22.00 24.59 -15.02
C LYS A 120 23.08 24.88 -13.97
N ILE A 121 22.75 24.73 -12.69
CA ILE A 121 23.69 24.95 -11.58
C ILE A 121 24.81 23.91 -11.62
N CYS A 122 24.48 22.62 -11.77
CA CYS A 122 25.48 21.55 -11.87
C CYS A 122 26.40 21.74 -13.09
N ARG A 123 25.84 22.07 -14.27
CA ARG A 123 26.63 22.33 -15.48
C ARG A 123 27.60 23.52 -15.33
N LYS A 124 27.25 24.54 -14.55
CA LYS A 124 28.14 25.67 -14.23
C LYS A 124 29.28 25.27 -13.29
N LYS A 125 29.09 24.28 -12.41
CA LYS A 125 30.10 23.80 -11.47
C LYS A 125 31.10 22.82 -12.08
N THR A 126 30.72 22.05 -13.09
CA THR A 126 31.60 21.06 -13.76
C THR A 126 32.45 21.66 -14.89
N GLY A 127 32.23 22.93 -15.23
CA GLY A 127 32.98 23.66 -16.27
C GLY A 127 34.04 24.63 -15.75
N ALA A 128 34.49 24.47 -14.50
CA ALA A 128 35.56 25.24 -13.88
C ALA A 128 36.73 24.33 -13.49
#